data_AF-A0A2T4H3L9-F1
#
_entry.id   AF-A0A2T4H3L9-F1
#
_cell.length_a   1.000
_cell.length_b   1.000
_cell.length_c   1.000
_cell.angle_alpha   90.00
_cell.angle_beta   90.00
_cell.angle_gamma   90.00
#
_symmetry.space_group_name_H-M   'P 1'
#
loop_
_entity.id
_entity.type
_entity.pdbx_description
1 polymer ?
#
loop_
_entity_poly.entity_id
_entity_poly.type
_entity_poly.pdbx_seq_one_letter_code
_entity_poly.pdbx_strand_id
1 'polypeptide(L)'
;MPTATGTFAHNDSNKLYSTFIVDGLPLVCIGQFTPEIQSFNTNNVTITYHSPNDLTSNHQFNGHIGPSDIELTFTNGVTVKGSLNEPIVSGHGSGPGQHVNGTGMWMRH
;
A
#
# COMPACT_ATOMS: atom_id res chain seq x y z
N MET A 1 -12.27 -6.44 -12.90
CA MET A 1 -11.54 -5.35 -12.25
C MET A 1 -10.13 -5.36 -12.81
N PRO A 2 -9.64 -4.25 -13.40
CA PRO A 2 -8.26 -4.17 -13.87
C PRO A 2 -7.25 -4.24 -12.72
N THR A 3 -6.03 -4.67 -13.04
CA THR A 3 -4.93 -4.81 -12.09
C THR A 3 -3.65 -4.20 -12.61
N ALA A 4 -2.81 -3.68 -11.73
CA ALA A 4 -1.47 -3.20 -12.07
C ALA A 4 -0.45 -3.55 -10.98
N THR A 5 0.76 -3.89 -11.40
CA THR A 5 1.87 -4.20 -10.48
C THR A 5 2.73 -2.97 -10.20
N GLY A 6 3.38 -2.97 -9.05
CA GLY A 6 4.16 -1.83 -8.61
C GLY A 6 4.97 -2.07 -7.33
N THR A 7 5.50 -0.96 -6.83
CA THR A 7 6.26 -0.90 -5.59
C THR A 7 5.43 -0.29 -4.47
N PHE A 8 5.78 -0.67 -3.25
CA PHE A 8 5.20 -0.14 -2.03
C PHE A 8 6.30 -0.02 -0.99
N ALA A 9 6.43 1.16 -0.40
CA ALA A 9 7.41 1.45 0.61
C ALA A 9 6.79 2.25 1.75
N HIS A 10 7.30 1.99 2.94
CA HIS A 10 7.04 2.76 4.15
C HIS A 10 8.38 3.19 4.74
N ASN A 11 8.50 4.46 5.13
CA ASN A 11 9.72 4.99 5.73
C ASN A 11 9.52 5.37 7.21
N ASP A 12 10.63 5.63 7.90
CA ASP A 12 10.66 5.96 9.34
C ASP A 12 10.09 7.36 9.68
N SER A 13 9.49 8.06 8.70
CA SER A 13 8.76 9.31 8.91
C SER A 13 7.24 9.11 8.84
N ASN A 14 6.80 7.87 9.09
CA ASN A 14 5.44 7.39 8.89
C ASN A 14 4.84 7.69 7.49
N LYS A 15 5.68 7.79 6.44
CA LYS A 15 5.19 8.04 5.08
C LYS A 15 5.12 6.74 4.30
N LEU A 16 3.99 6.57 3.64
CA LEU A 16 3.73 5.56 2.62
C LEU A 16 4.02 6.17 1.25
N TYR A 17 4.71 5.40 0.42
CA TYR A 17 4.96 5.72 -0.98
C TYR A 17 4.74 4.46 -1.82
N SER A 18 3.88 4.53 -2.83
CA SER A 18 3.65 3.41 -3.74
C SER A 18 3.65 3.90 -5.17
N THR A 19 4.16 3.08 -6.10
CA THR A 19 4.23 3.42 -7.52
C THR A 19 3.79 2.25 -8.36
N PHE A 20 2.81 2.47 -9.23
CA PHE A 20 2.24 1.45 -10.12
C PHE A 20 2.28 1.94 -11.56
N ILE A 21 2.26 1.02 -12.53
CA ILE A 21 2.12 1.35 -13.94
C ILE A 21 0.70 0.99 -14.39
N VAL A 22 -0.12 2.00 -14.68
CA VAL A 22 -1.51 1.85 -15.10
C VAL A 22 -1.69 2.45 -16.48
N ASP A 23 -2.07 1.64 -17.46
CA ASP A 23 -2.19 2.03 -18.87
C ASP A 23 -0.89 2.62 -19.45
N GLY A 24 0.26 2.14 -18.98
CA GLY A 24 1.59 2.65 -19.38
C GLY A 24 2.01 3.96 -18.71
N LEU A 25 1.18 4.53 -17.83
CA LEU A 25 1.49 5.74 -17.09
C LEU A 25 1.83 5.45 -15.62
N PRO A 26 2.81 6.17 -15.04
CA PRO A 26 3.12 6.05 -13.63
C PRO A 26 2.01 6.65 -12.76
N LEU A 27 1.54 5.84 -11.82
CA LEU A 27 0.60 6.21 -10.77
C LEU A 27 1.33 6.16 -9.44
N VAL A 28 1.26 7.24 -8.67
CA VAL A 28 1.87 7.34 -7.35
C VAL A 28 0.80 7.45 -6.29
N CYS A 29 0.97 6.74 -5.18
CA CYS A 29 0.22 6.93 -3.94
C CYS A 29 1.14 7.41 -2.85
N ILE A 30 0.80 8.52 -2.18
CA ILE A 30 1.53 9.01 -1.01
C ILE A 30 0.58 9.15 0.14
N GLY A 31 0.97 8.67 1.32
CA GLY A 31 0.09 8.66 2.47
C GLY A 31 0.80 8.45 3.80
N GLN A 32 0.02 8.15 4.81
CA GLN A 32 0.47 7.75 6.13
C GLN A 32 -0.59 6.84 6.76
N PHE A 33 -0.19 6.03 7.73
CA PHE A 33 -1.10 5.14 8.45
C PHE A 33 -0.75 5.05 9.93
N THR A 34 -1.67 4.51 10.72
CA THR A 34 -1.54 4.29 12.15
C THR A 34 -2.00 2.87 12.47
N PRO A 35 -1.35 2.15 13.40
CA PRO A 35 -0.10 2.51 14.09
C PRO A 35 1.09 2.56 13.13
N GLU A 36 2.13 3.33 13.49
CA GLU A 36 3.40 3.33 12.77
C GLU A 36 4.08 1.97 12.97
N ILE A 37 4.67 1.44 11.90
CA ILE A 37 5.38 0.15 11.92
C ILE A 37 6.81 0.35 11.40
N GLN A 38 7.61 -0.70 11.46
CA GLN A 38 8.98 -0.66 10.91
C GLN A 38 8.95 -0.33 9.41
N SER A 39 9.91 0.47 8.94
CA SER A 39 10.09 0.77 7.53
C SER A 39 10.35 -0.48 6.70
N PHE A 40 9.82 -0.50 5.48
CA PHE A 40 9.95 -1.62 4.56
C PHE A 40 9.78 -1.17 3.12
N ASN A 41 10.23 -2.00 2.19
CA ASN A 41 9.98 -1.82 0.77
C ASN A 41 9.71 -3.16 0.08
N THR A 42 8.80 -3.15 -0.88
CA THR A 42 8.52 -4.28 -1.75
C THR A 42 8.23 -3.80 -3.16
N ASN A 43 8.59 -4.63 -4.14
CA ASN A 43 8.29 -4.45 -5.56
C ASN A 43 7.31 -5.51 -6.08
N ASN A 44 6.70 -6.29 -5.19
CA ASN A 44 5.75 -7.34 -5.53
C ASN A 44 4.36 -7.00 -4.98
N VAL A 45 3.80 -5.88 -5.45
CA VAL A 45 2.48 -5.40 -5.03
C VAL A 45 1.61 -5.18 -6.24
N THR A 46 0.35 -5.61 -6.14
CA THR A 46 -0.68 -5.47 -7.16
C THR A 46 -1.81 -4.60 -6.61
N ILE A 47 -2.21 -3.59 -7.40
CA ILE A 47 -3.47 -2.88 -7.18
C ILE A 47 -4.58 -3.51 -8.00
N THR A 48 -5.78 -3.54 -7.43
CA THR A 48 -7.02 -3.87 -8.13
C THR A 48 -7.99 -2.71 -7.98
N TYR A 49 -8.60 -2.27 -9.06
CA TYR A 49 -9.49 -1.09 -9.10
C TYR A 49 -10.68 -1.34 -10.04
N HIS A 50 -11.69 -0.46 -10.03
CA HIS A 50 -12.85 -0.61 -10.93
C HIS A 50 -12.68 0.25 -12.19
N SER A 51 -12.25 1.49 -12.00
CA SER A 51 -12.03 2.48 -13.05
C SER A 51 -10.75 3.27 -12.75
N PRO A 52 -10.02 3.74 -13.77
CA PRO A 52 -8.88 4.62 -13.56
C PRO A 52 -9.22 5.92 -12.81
N ASN A 53 -10.51 6.31 -12.77
CA ASN A 53 -10.99 7.45 -11.99
C ASN A 53 -10.89 7.21 -10.47
N ASP A 54 -10.90 5.94 -10.03
CA ASP A 54 -10.74 5.59 -8.63
C ASP A 54 -9.31 5.91 -8.14
N LEU A 55 -8.35 5.91 -9.06
CA LEU A 55 -6.92 6.15 -8.79
C LEU A 55 -6.58 7.64 -8.82
N THR A 56 -7.45 8.46 -8.22
CA THR A 56 -7.27 9.91 -8.10
C THR A 56 -7.75 10.38 -6.72
N SER A 57 -7.20 11.50 -6.23
CA SER A 57 -7.60 12.15 -4.97
C SER A 57 -7.21 11.41 -3.69
N ASN A 58 -7.62 11.97 -2.54
CA ASN A 58 -7.39 11.41 -1.21
C ASN A 58 -8.49 10.41 -0.85
N HIS A 59 -8.06 9.20 -0.45
CA HIS A 59 -8.95 8.16 0.05
C HIS A 59 -8.42 7.60 1.35
N GLN A 60 -9.34 7.29 2.26
CA GLN A 60 -8.99 6.53 3.45
C GLN A 60 -8.80 5.07 3.08
N PHE A 61 -7.97 4.37 3.83
CA PHE A 61 -7.81 2.93 3.72
C PHE A 61 -7.70 2.28 5.08
N ASN A 62 -8.03 1.00 5.12
CA ASN A 62 -7.76 0.11 6.23
C ASN A 62 -7.21 -1.21 5.70
N GLY A 63 -6.52 -1.96 6.54
CA GLY A 63 -6.03 -3.27 6.15
C GLY A 63 -5.04 -3.85 7.14
N HIS A 64 -4.25 -4.79 6.63
CA HIS A 64 -3.29 -5.58 7.37
C HIS A 64 -1.93 -5.49 6.68
N ILE A 65 -0.89 -5.24 7.48
CA ILE A 65 0.50 -5.41 7.06
C ILE A 65 1.09 -6.54 7.90
N GLY A 66 1.19 -7.69 7.26
CA GLY A 66 1.75 -8.94 7.77
C GLY A 66 3.27 -8.92 7.87
N PRO A 67 3.86 -9.97 8.47
CA PRO A 67 5.28 -10.19 8.37
C PRO A 67 5.69 -10.47 6.92
N SER A 68 4.83 -11.06 6.08
CA SER A 68 5.18 -11.44 4.71
C SER A 68 4.25 -10.90 3.63
N ASP A 69 3.16 -10.25 4.02
CA ASP A 69 2.07 -9.86 3.12
C ASP A 69 1.54 -8.48 3.45
N ILE A 70 0.93 -7.85 2.46
CA ILE A 70 0.25 -6.56 2.58
C ILE A 70 -1.13 -6.75 1.97
N GLU A 71 -2.16 -6.31 2.68
CA GLU A 71 -3.52 -6.21 2.16
C GLU A 71 -4.15 -4.92 2.66
N LEU A 72 -4.37 -3.95 1.77
CA LEU A 72 -5.05 -2.69 2.08
C LEU A 72 -6.28 -2.53 1.21
N THR A 73 -7.34 -1.98 1.78
CA THR A 73 -8.59 -1.65 1.10
C THR A 73 -8.91 -0.18 1.31
N PHE A 74 -9.00 0.55 0.21
CA PHE A 74 -9.39 1.96 0.19
C PHE A 74 -10.92 2.09 0.15
N THR A 75 -11.44 3.21 0.65
CA THR A 75 -12.88 3.49 0.71
C THR A 75 -13.58 3.57 -0.64
N ASN A 76 -12.82 3.83 -1.71
CA ASN A 76 -13.29 3.81 -3.09
C ASN A 76 -13.28 2.40 -3.72
N GLY A 77 -12.96 1.36 -2.95
CA GLY A 77 -12.92 -0.03 -3.42
C GLY A 77 -11.61 -0.43 -4.11
N VAL A 78 -10.60 0.45 -4.17
CA VAL A 78 -9.25 0.05 -4.61
C VAL A 78 -8.63 -0.84 -3.55
N THR A 79 -8.03 -1.95 -3.98
CA THR A 79 -7.30 -2.85 -3.08
C THR A 79 -5.84 -2.92 -3.49
N VAL A 80 -4.96 -2.99 -2.49
CA VAL A 80 -3.52 -3.18 -2.64
C VAL A 80 -3.19 -4.51 -2.00
N LYS A 81 -2.63 -5.45 -2.76
CA LYS A 81 -2.20 -6.75 -2.24
C LYS A 81 -0.79 -7.06 -2.69
N GLY A 82 0.03 -7.61 -1.82
CA GLY A 82 1.39 -7.96 -2.20
C GLY A 82 2.11 -8.79 -1.15
N SER A 83 3.33 -9.19 -1.50
CA SER A 83 4.24 -9.87 -0.58
C SER A 83 5.39 -8.95 -0.24
N LEU A 84 5.85 -9.01 0.99
CA LEU A 84 7.06 -8.31 1.43
C LEU A 84 8.29 -9.08 0.97
N ASN A 85 9.31 -8.37 0.49
CA ASN A 85 10.58 -8.99 0.09
C ASN A 85 11.36 -9.49 1.30
N GLU A 86 11.29 -8.73 2.39
CA GLU A 86 11.91 -9.05 3.67
C GLU A 86 10.84 -8.97 4.74
N PRO A 87 10.80 -9.93 5.67
CA PRO A 87 9.74 -9.95 6.65
C PRO A 87 9.89 -8.83 7.67
N ILE A 88 8.79 -8.11 7.93
CA ILE A 88 8.77 -7.08 8.96
C ILE A 88 8.69 -7.77 10.32
N VAL A 89 9.76 -7.62 11.11
CA VAL A 89 9.79 -8.07 12.49
C VAL A 89 9.31 -6.92 13.37
N SER A 90 8.00 -6.88 13.64
CA SER A 90 7.49 -6.09 14.76
C SER A 90 8.20 -6.60 16.03
N GLY A 91 8.84 -5.68 16.77
CA GLY A 91 9.69 -6.00 17.91
C GLY A 91 8.98 -6.94 18.88
N HIS A 92 9.56 -8.13 19.07
CA HIS A 92 8.97 -9.38 19.59
C HIS A 92 8.52 -10.37 18.51
N GLY A 93 9.46 -10.77 17.64
CA GLY A 93 9.49 -12.06 16.95
C GLY A 93 8.19 -12.52 16.29
N SER A 94 8.12 -12.46 14.95
CA SER A 94 7.04 -13.11 14.18
C SER A 94 5.63 -12.78 14.73
N GLY A 95 5.36 -11.51 14.99
CA GLY A 95 4.04 -11.09 15.46
C GLY A 95 2.97 -11.33 14.39
N PRO A 96 1.68 -11.51 14.79
CA PRO A 96 0.58 -11.40 13.86
C PRO A 96 0.64 -9.99 13.26
N GLY A 97 0.49 -9.87 11.94
CA GLY A 97 0.62 -8.58 11.28
C GLY A 97 -0.23 -7.48 11.91
N GLN A 98 0.13 -6.24 11.63
CA GLN A 98 -0.51 -5.10 12.22
C GLN A 98 -1.68 -4.65 11.36
N HIS A 99 -2.84 -4.49 11.99
CA HIS A 99 -3.94 -3.79 11.36
C HIS A 99 -3.61 -2.30 11.33
N VAL A 100 -3.68 -1.71 10.14
CA VAL A 100 -3.38 -0.30 9.90
C VAL A 100 -4.56 0.40 9.26
N ASN A 101 -4.72 1.68 9.57
CA ASN A 101 -5.65 2.57 8.91
C ASN A 101 -4.98 3.90 8.60
N GLY A 102 -5.32 4.50 7.47
CA GLY A 102 -4.60 5.67 6.99
C GLY A 102 -5.32 6.40 5.87
N THR A 103 -4.61 7.35 5.28
CA THR A 103 -5.07 8.12 4.12
C THR A 103 -3.97 8.11 3.07
N GLY A 104 -4.33 7.84 1.81
CA GLY A 104 -3.45 7.88 0.66
C GLY A 104 -3.99 8.80 -0.43
N MET A 105 -3.11 9.60 -1.02
CA MET A 105 -3.36 10.48 -2.16
C MET A 105 -2.85 9.82 -3.44
N TRP A 106 -3.76 9.59 -4.38
CA TRP A 106 -3.40 9.07 -5.70
C TRP A 106 -3.14 10.20 -6.70
N MET A 107 -2.01 10.12 -7.40
CA MET A 107 -1.54 11.10 -8.38
C MET A 107 -1.06 10.36 -9.64
N ARG A 108 -1.63 10.72 -10.80
CA ARG A 108 -1.14 10.25 -12.11
C ARG A 108 -0.20 11.32 -12.69
N HIS A 109 0.90 10.86 -13.27
CA HIS A 109 1.86 11.68 -14.00
C HIS A 109 1.72 11.49 -15.51
#